data_AF-A0A5N6NA35-F1
#
_entry.id   AF-A0A5N6NA35-F1
#
_cell.length_a   1.000
_cell.length_b   1.000
_cell.length_c   1.000
_cell.angle_alpha   90.00
_cell.angle_beta   90.00
_cell.angle_gamma   90.00
#
_symmetry.space_group_name_H-M   'P 1'
#
loop_
_entity.id
_entity.type
_entity.pdbx_description
1 polymer ?
#
loop_
_entity_poly.entity_id
_entity_poly.type
_entity_poly.pdbx_seq_one_letter_code
_entity_poly.pdbx_strand_id
1 'polypeptide(L)'
;MGSKIGGNGESTLAEIEAAIASASMLLLAKKRRRDVSKFDGMKQKTIERMACIPGVNPSKTLSISSSSSSSYSNSNNLSFSWRAKADFEIARFWKRFPKISTVMATTQLNGLTSSDRRDEVMIAAKKSISNCLSETNLHLTIPALKSKSRGKVRDIYDGGDYLVLVTTDRQSAFDRVLASIPFKGQVLNDTSLWWFNQTQHIAPNAIIAVPDKNVTIAKKCSVFPVEFVVRGYVTGSTDTSLWTVYKNGTRNYCGNVLPEGMVKNERLPANIITPTTKAADHDVPITPYEIIQQGLMSQADYDEASQKALSLFKYGQHVALEHGLILVDTKYEFGKGPDGSVLLIDEVHTPDSSRYWIAHSYESCFQNGHEPENVDKEFLRLWFKDHCNPYMDKVLPDAPEELVTELAWRYVFLFETITKSRFQIPETTVKLFDLLLAKVRCRDCENCNTD
;
A
#
# COMPACT_ATOMS: atom_id res chain seq x y z
N MET A 1 -38.11 36.88 -11.65
CA MET A 1 -36.99 36.74 -12.61
C MET A 1 -35.68 36.78 -11.83
N GLY A 2 -34.64 36.07 -12.27
CA GLY A 2 -33.26 36.28 -11.82
C GLY A 2 -32.89 35.80 -10.41
N SER A 3 -32.39 34.56 -10.32
CA SER A 3 -31.21 34.26 -9.51
C SER A 3 -30.49 33.06 -10.12
N LYS A 4 -29.19 33.21 -10.42
CA LYS A 4 -28.32 32.11 -10.85
C LYS A 4 -27.52 31.64 -9.64
N ILE A 5 -27.59 30.35 -9.32
CA ILE A 5 -26.61 29.68 -8.46
C ILE A 5 -25.86 28.71 -9.37
N GLY A 6 -24.55 28.91 -9.53
CA GLY A 6 -23.66 28.00 -10.25
C GLY A 6 -23.07 26.95 -9.31
N GLY A 7 -22.72 25.78 -9.85
CA GLY A 7 -22.25 24.64 -9.06
C GLY A 7 -21.38 23.67 -9.86
N ASN A 8 -20.14 24.08 -10.12
CA ASN A 8 -18.94 23.33 -10.52
C ASN A 8 -19.10 21.84 -10.92
N GLY A 9 -18.88 21.55 -12.20
CA GLY A 9 -18.66 20.18 -12.72
C GLY A 9 -17.52 20.06 -13.75
N GLU A 10 -16.77 21.13 -14.00
CA GLU A 10 -15.91 21.29 -15.18
C GLU A 10 -14.44 21.56 -14.81
N SER A 11 -13.60 20.52 -14.84
CA SER A 11 -12.14 20.68 -14.72
C SER A 11 -11.28 19.48 -15.17
N THR A 12 -11.83 18.30 -15.44
CA THR A 12 -11.04 17.06 -15.25
C THR A 12 -10.00 16.72 -16.34
N LEU A 13 -10.19 16.95 -17.65
CA LEU A 13 -9.04 16.85 -18.57
C LEU A 13 -8.04 17.98 -18.31
N ALA A 14 -8.50 19.19 -17.96
CA ALA A 14 -7.59 20.27 -17.58
C ALA A 14 -6.73 19.87 -16.37
N GLU A 15 -7.28 19.15 -15.39
CA GLU A 15 -6.54 18.61 -14.26
C GLU A 15 -5.69 17.38 -14.62
N ILE A 16 -6.13 16.47 -15.50
CA ILE A 16 -5.30 15.33 -15.97
C ILE A 16 -4.11 15.85 -16.79
N GLU A 17 -4.33 16.72 -17.77
CA GLU A 17 -3.29 17.29 -18.63
C GLU A 17 -2.41 18.28 -17.89
N ALA A 18 -2.96 19.16 -17.03
CA ALA A 18 -2.14 20.02 -16.19
C ALA A 18 -1.42 19.23 -15.10
N ALA A 19 -1.95 18.10 -14.61
CA ALA A 19 -1.18 17.20 -13.75
C ALA A 19 -0.08 16.46 -14.51
N ILE A 20 -0.32 16.00 -15.74
CA ILE A 20 0.70 15.38 -16.60
C ILE A 20 1.77 16.42 -16.96
N ALA A 21 1.39 17.60 -17.41
CA ALA A 21 2.29 18.68 -17.74
C ALA A 21 3.03 19.22 -16.50
N SER A 22 2.36 19.38 -15.36
CA SER A 22 3.01 19.77 -14.10
C SER A 22 3.90 18.67 -13.54
N ALA A 23 3.55 17.40 -13.71
CA ALA A 23 4.40 16.25 -13.39
C ALA A 23 5.67 16.27 -14.24
N SER A 24 5.52 16.34 -15.57
CA SER A 24 6.62 16.48 -16.51
C SER A 24 7.47 17.71 -16.22
N MET A 25 6.86 18.85 -15.90
CA MET A 25 7.58 20.09 -15.55
C MET A 25 8.27 20.01 -14.18
N LEU A 26 7.69 19.35 -13.16
CA LEU A 26 8.37 19.07 -11.89
C LEU A 26 9.55 18.13 -12.10
N LEU A 27 9.38 17.08 -12.91
CA LEU A 27 10.42 16.10 -13.24
C LEU A 27 11.54 16.76 -14.04
N LEU A 28 11.22 17.58 -15.05
CA LEU A 28 12.16 18.39 -15.83
C LEU A 28 12.88 19.43 -14.98
N ALA A 29 12.19 20.12 -14.06
CA ALA A 29 12.80 21.06 -13.13
C ALA A 29 13.73 20.36 -12.13
N LYS A 30 13.34 19.19 -11.59
CA LYS A 30 14.19 18.34 -10.75
C LYS A 30 15.34 17.67 -11.53
N LYS A 31 15.21 17.50 -12.85
CA LYS A 31 16.29 17.05 -13.74
C LYS A 31 17.29 18.19 -13.95
N ARG A 32 16.84 19.35 -14.45
CA ARG A 32 17.66 20.57 -14.61
C ARG A 32 18.39 20.98 -13.32
N ARG A 33 17.73 20.96 -12.14
CA ARG A 33 18.40 21.23 -10.86
C ARG A 33 19.51 20.22 -10.52
N ARG A 34 19.36 18.94 -10.88
CA ARG A 34 20.39 17.90 -10.69
C ARG A 34 21.51 18.00 -11.71
N ASP A 35 21.21 18.42 -12.94
CA ASP A 35 22.24 18.64 -13.97
C ASP A 35 23.09 19.87 -13.62
N VAL A 36 22.48 20.94 -13.10
CA VAL A 36 23.20 22.11 -12.54
C VAL A 36 24.03 21.73 -11.32
N SER A 37 23.48 21.01 -10.31
CA SER A 37 24.26 20.65 -9.12
C SER A 37 25.39 19.65 -9.41
N LYS A 38 25.23 18.78 -10.43
CA LYS A 38 26.35 18.00 -10.99
C LYS A 38 27.40 18.91 -11.64
N PHE A 39 26.99 19.92 -12.41
CA PHE A 39 27.92 20.85 -13.07
C PHE A 39 28.74 21.66 -12.05
N ASP A 40 28.10 22.17 -11.00
CA ASP A 40 28.80 22.95 -9.98
C ASP A 40 29.69 22.08 -9.08
N GLY A 41 29.23 20.88 -8.68
CA GLY A 41 30.08 19.90 -8.00
C GLY A 41 31.26 19.40 -8.85
N MET A 42 31.11 19.42 -10.18
CA MET A 42 32.19 19.11 -11.13
C MET A 42 33.18 20.27 -11.26
N LYS A 43 32.73 21.54 -11.36
CA LYS A 43 33.59 22.73 -11.28
C LYS A 43 34.40 22.77 -9.99
N GLN A 44 33.76 22.48 -8.86
CA GLN A 44 34.39 22.56 -7.54
C GLN A 44 35.53 21.53 -7.41
N LYS A 45 35.31 20.29 -7.91
CA LYS A 45 36.37 19.27 -8.04
C LYS A 45 37.45 19.57 -9.08
N THR A 46 37.22 20.49 -10.03
CA THR A 46 38.26 21.00 -10.93
C THR A 46 39.13 22.05 -10.22
N ILE A 47 38.52 22.94 -9.42
CA ILE A 47 39.24 23.98 -8.67
C ILE A 47 40.17 23.37 -7.61
N GLU A 48 39.72 22.34 -6.90
CA GLU A 48 40.52 21.62 -5.88
C GLU A 48 41.72 20.82 -6.45
N ARG A 49 41.88 20.74 -7.78
CA ARG A 49 42.96 19.97 -8.43
C ARG A 49 44.11 20.81 -9.00
N MET A 50 44.10 22.14 -8.83
CA MET A 50 45.15 23.03 -9.35
C MET A 50 46.10 23.60 -8.28
N ALA A 51 46.41 22.82 -7.24
CA ALA A 51 47.30 23.25 -6.15
C ALA A 51 48.21 22.12 -5.61
N CYS A 52 49.12 21.60 -6.43
CA CYS A 52 50.25 20.79 -5.95
C CYS A 52 51.37 20.65 -7.01
N ILE A 53 52.60 21.02 -6.65
CA ILE A 53 53.85 20.76 -7.41
C ILE A 53 54.86 20.15 -6.41
N PRO A 54 55.59 19.07 -6.75
CA PRO A 54 56.20 18.19 -5.73
C PRO A 54 57.65 18.56 -5.34
N GLY A 55 58.10 18.05 -4.18
CA GLY A 55 59.48 18.19 -3.72
C GLY A 55 59.97 17.08 -2.78
N VAL A 56 60.83 16.20 -3.32
CA VAL A 56 61.98 15.52 -2.66
C VAL A 56 61.73 14.56 -1.47
N ASN A 57 62.08 13.29 -1.70
CA ASN A 57 62.37 12.20 -0.73
C ASN A 57 63.93 12.09 -0.57
N PRO A 58 64.58 11.25 0.28
CA PRO A 58 64.11 10.20 1.22
C PRO A 58 64.80 10.35 2.63
N SER A 59 65.10 9.38 3.52
CA SER A 59 65.04 7.89 3.60
C SER A 59 65.24 7.43 5.07
N LYS A 60 64.81 6.20 5.44
CA LYS A 60 65.64 5.12 6.04
C LYS A 60 64.85 3.92 6.62
N THR A 61 65.05 2.76 5.99
CA THR A 61 65.41 1.42 6.49
C THR A 61 65.13 0.95 7.95
N LEU A 62 64.90 -0.38 8.06
CA LEU A 62 65.01 -1.31 9.22
C LEU A 62 63.71 -1.60 10.03
N SER A 63 63.47 -2.79 10.62
CA SER A 63 63.73 -4.20 10.24
C SER A 63 63.19 -5.21 11.31
N ILE A 64 63.00 -6.49 10.93
CA ILE A 64 63.12 -7.72 11.78
C ILE A 64 61.93 -8.16 12.69
N SER A 65 61.28 -9.24 12.21
CA SER A 65 60.92 -10.54 12.85
C SER A 65 59.80 -10.79 13.89
N SER A 66 59.41 -12.08 13.88
CA SER A 66 59.01 -12.96 15.02
C SER A 66 57.65 -12.79 15.69
N SER A 67 56.65 -13.44 15.07
CA SER A 67 55.85 -14.53 15.66
C SER A 67 55.53 -14.52 17.17
N SER A 68 54.24 -14.43 17.50
CA SER A 68 53.65 -15.15 18.64
C SER A 68 52.22 -15.60 18.31
N SER A 69 51.88 -16.83 18.70
CA SER A 69 50.52 -17.35 18.60
C SER A 69 49.75 -17.01 19.88
N SER A 70 48.61 -16.33 19.76
CA SER A 70 47.66 -16.17 20.88
C SER A 70 46.22 -16.33 20.40
N SER A 71 45.48 -17.18 21.10
CA SER A 71 44.04 -17.34 20.94
C SER A 71 43.32 -16.15 21.56
N TYR A 72 42.48 -15.45 20.80
CA TYR A 72 41.55 -14.44 21.33
C TYR A 72 40.10 -14.80 21.00
N SER A 73 39.31 -15.03 22.04
CA SER A 73 37.85 -15.08 21.99
C SER A 73 37.28 -13.70 22.35
N ASN A 74 36.04 -13.42 21.90
CA ASN A 74 35.21 -12.25 22.23
C ASN A 74 35.91 -10.87 22.10
N SER A 75 35.51 -10.02 21.16
CA SER A 75 34.21 -9.35 21.29
C SER A 75 33.92 -8.42 20.10
N ASN A 76 32.63 -8.29 19.73
CA ASN A 76 32.08 -7.12 19.05
C ASN A 76 30.54 -7.11 19.14
N ASN A 77 30.02 -7.10 20.38
CA ASN A 77 28.59 -7.15 20.65
C ASN A 77 27.98 -5.74 20.66
N LEU A 78 27.91 -5.10 19.48
CA LEU A 78 27.56 -3.69 19.28
C LEU A 78 26.30 -3.47 18.42
N SER A 79 25.21 -4.15 18.76
CA SER A 79 23.88 -3.91 18.14
C SER A 79 22.67 -4.00 19.09
N PHE A 80 22.82 -4.62 20.26
CA PHE A 80 21.66 -4.97 21.10
C PHE A 80 21.05 -3.84 21.95
N SER A 81 21.72 -2.70 22.12
CA SER A 81 21.28 -1.62 23.02
C SER A 81 20.06 -0.83 22.52
N TRP A 82 19.71 -0.89 21.23
CA TRP A 82 18.56 -0.19 20.66
C TRP A 82 17.23 -0.92 20.88
N ARG A 83 17.21 -2.26 20.89
CA ARG A 83 15.98 -3.05 21.11
C ARG A 83 15.40 -2.78 22.50
N ALA A 84 16.20 -2.96 23.55
CA ALA A 84 15.75 -2.79 24.93
C ALA A 84 15.12 -1.42 25.26
N LYS A 85 15.53 -0.33 24.59
CA LYS A 85 14.87 0.98 24.76
C LYS A 85 13.54 1.08 24.01
N ALA A 86 13.44 0.51 22.81
CA ALA A 86 12.18 0.47 22.07
C ALA A 86 11.13 -0.42 22.78
N ASP A 87 11.55 -1.59 23.26
CA ASP A 87 10.70 -2.56 23.93
C ASP A 87 10.13 -2.02 25.25
N PHE A 88 10.95 -1.28 26.02
CA PHE A 88 10.51 -0.65 27.28
C PHE A 88 9.49 0.47 27.03
N GLU A 89 9.69 1.30 26.00
CA GLU A 89 8.70 2.32 25.59
C GLU A 89 7.39 1.68 25.10
N ILE A 90 7.46 0.58 24.32
CA ILE A 90 6.26 -0.16 23.86
C ILE A 90 5.48 -0.72 25.06
N ALA A 91 6.13 -1.42 25.99
CA ALA A 91 5.48 -1.98 27.17
C ALA A 91 4.89 -0.89 28.09
N ARG A 92 5.52 0.29 28.15
CA ARG A 92 5.05 1.44 28.93
C ARG A 92 3.89 2.17 28.25
N PHE A 93 3.90 2.29 26.92
CA PHE A 93 2.82 2.84 26.10
C PHE A 93 1.51 2.07 26.31
N TRP A 94 1.52 0.75 26.13
CA TRP A 94 0.30 -0.07 26.32
C TRP A 94 -0.21 -0.10 27.78
N LYS A 95 0.68 0.04 28.78
CA LYS A 95 0.28 0.20 30.19
C LYS A 95 -0.19 1.61 30.57
N ARG A 96 -0.12 2.59 29.66
CA ARG A 96 -0.49 3.99 29.92
C ARG A 96 -1.93 4.33 29.52
N PHE A 97 -2.55 3.54 28.65
CA PHE A 97 -3.94 3.76 28.25
C PHE A 97 -4.88 3.43 29.41
N PRO A 98 -5.81 4.33 29.78
CA PRO A 98 -6.94 3.93 30.61
C PRO A 98 -7.79 2.90 29.86
N LYS A 99 -8.64 2.16 30.58
CA LYS A 99 -9.72 1.40 29.93
C LYS A 99 -10.46 2.36 28.99
N ILE A 100 -10.47 2.08 27.69
CA ILE A 100 -11.14 2.92 26.69
C ILE A 100 -12.59 3.09 27.15
N SER A 101 -13.08 4.34 27.19
CA SER A 101 -14.46 4.62 27.59
C SER A 101 -15.39 4.06 26.52
N THR A 102 -15.87 2.84 26.74
CA THR A 102 -16.66 2.05 25.77
C THR A 102 -17.80 2.89 25.21
N VAL A 103 -18.48 3.65 26.07
CA VAL A 103 -19.60 4.55 25.75
C VAL A 103 -19.27 5.52 24.60
N MET A 104 -18.10 6.16 24.63
CA MET A 104 -17.72 7.18 23.63
C MET A 104 -17.38 6.55 22.27
N ALA A 105 -16.67 5.41 22.28
CA ALA A 105 -16.32 4.69 21.06
C ALA A 105 -17.55 4.05 20.39
N THR A 106 -18.43 3.42 21.17
CA THR A 106 -19.67 2.81 20.68
C THR A 106 -20.61 3.85 20.06
N THR A 107 -20.74 5.04 20.67
CA THR A 107 -21.62 6.09 20.11
C THR A 107 -21.18 6.58 18.72
N GLN A 108 -19.88 6.77 18.49
CA GLN A 108 -19.39 7.16 17.15
C GLN A 108 -19.47 6.03 16.13
N LEU A 109 -19.18 4.78 16.51
CA LEU A 109 -19.25 3.67 15.58
C LEU A 109 -20.71 3.40 15.16
N ASN A 110 -21.65 3.41 16.12
CA ASN A 110 -23.08 3.28 15.85
C ASN A 110 -23.66 4.39 14.95
N GLY A 111 -23.02 5.56 14.90
CA GLY A 111 -23.37 6.64 13.96
C GLY A 111 -22.88 6.42 12.53
N LEU A 112 -21.85 5.59 12.34
CA LEU A 112 -21.34 5.15 11.03
C LEU A 112 -21.96 3.81 10.58
N THR A 113 -22.43 3.00 11.53
CA THR A 113 -23.17 1.75 11.30
C THR A 113 -24.67 1.89 11.58
N SER A 114 -25.26 3.07 11.40
CA SER A 114 -26.72 3.19 11.41
C SER A 114 -27.28 2.34 10.26
N SER A 115 -28.43 1.69 10.45
CA SER A 115 -29.07 0.89 9.39
C SER A 115 -29.22 1.75 8.14
N ASP A 116 -29.75 2.96 8.31
CA ASP A 116 -29.92 4.00 7.30
C ASP A 116 -28.69 4.18 6.38
N ARG A 117 -27.46 4.24 6.93
CA ARG A 117 -26.24 4.42 6.11
C ARG A 117 -25.81 3.12 5.43
N ARG A 118 -25.97 1.97 6.08
CA ARG A 118 -25.75 0.66 5.43
C ARG A 118 -26.73 0.48 4.28
N ASP A 119 -28.01 0.69 4.52
CA ASP A 119 -29.10 0.53 3.58
C ASP A 119 -28.98 1.52 2.40
N GLU A 120 -28.59 2.77 2.63
CA GLU A 120 -28.24 3.75 1.58
C GLU A 120 -27.15 3.21 0.63
N VAL A 121 -26.05 2.71 1.19
CA VAL A 121 -24.92 2.19 0.41
C VAL A 121 -25.27 0.87 -0.29
N MET A 122 -26.01 -0.04 0.35
CA MET A 122 -26.48 -1.29 -0.24
C MET A 122 -27.42 -1.04 -1.43
N ILE A 123 -28.38 -0.12 -1.28
CA ILE A 123 -29.32 0.28 -2.34
C ILE A 123 -28.58 0.96 -3.51
N ALA A 124 -27.59 1.80 -3.23
CA ALA A 124 -26.75 2.40 -4.25
C ALA A 124 -25.91 1.34 -4.98
N ALA A 125 -25.22 0.46 -4.24
CA ALA A 125 -24.40 -0.60 -4.81
C ALA A 125 -25.23 -1.51 -5.73
N LYS A 126 -26.41 -1.93 -5.29
CA LYS A 126 -27.35 -2.74 -6.09
C LYS A 126 -27.70 -2.10 -7.45
N LYS A 127 -27.94 -0.79 -7.46
CA LYS A 127 -28.22 -0.01 -8.70
C LYS A 127 -26.99 0.11 -9.61
N SER A 128 -25.78 -0.03 -9.07
CA SER A 128 -24.51 0.21 -9.77
C SER A 128 -23.78 -1.04 -10.25
N ILE A 129 -24.27 -2.26 -9.97
CA ILE A 129 -23.60 -3.53 -10.36
C ILE A 129 -23.30 -3.60 -11.87
N SER A 130 -24.25 -3.17 -12.71
CA SER A 130 -24.10 -3.13 -14.18
C SER A 130 -23.18 -2.01 -14.69
N ASN A 131 -22.81 -1.06 -13.84
CA ASN A 131 -21.99 0.12 -14.15
C ASN A 131 -20.57 0.06 -13.58
N CYS A 132 -20.19 -1.04 -12.92
CA CYS A 132 -18.85 -1.27 -12.37
C CYS A 132 -17.74 -1.07 -13.43
N LEU A 133 -16.68 -0.37 -13.04
CA LEU A 133 -15.48 -0.17 -13.86
C LEU A 133 -14.63 -1.44 -13.86
N SER A 134 -14.95 -2.41 -14.73
CA SER A 134 -14.23 -3.69 -14.82
C SER A 134 -12.97 -3.63 -15.70
N GLU A 135 -12.89 -2.69 -16.64
CA GLU A 135 -11.75 -2.48 -17.55
C GLU A 135 -11.76 -1.06 -18.15
N THR A 136 -10.58 -0.55 -18.48
CA THR A 136 -10.36 0.73 -19.18
C THR A 136 -9.45 0.55 -20.39
N ASN A 137 -9.46 1.47 -21.34
CA ASN A 137 -8.58 1.42 -22.52
C ASN A 137 -7.96 2.79 -22.89
N LEU A 138 -7.53 3.59 -21.91
CA LEU A 138 -7.11 4.99 -22.10
C LEU A 138 -6.01 5.20 -23.15
N HIS A 139 -5.10 4.25 -23.35
CA HIS A 139 -4.09 4.25 -24.43
C HIS A 139 -4.66 4.31 -25.86
N LEU A 140 -5.94 3.99 -26.08
CA LEU A 140 -6.59 4.11 -27.38
C LEU A 140 -7.15 5.51 -27.65
N THR A 141 -7.15 6.39 -26.64
CA THR A 141 -7.73 7.75 -26.71
C THR A 141 -6.79 8.86 -26.23
N ILE A 142 -5.71 8.54 -25.50
CA ILE A 142 -4.73 9.50 -25.00
C ILE A 142 -3.35 9.17 -25.62
N PRO A 143 -2.90 9.89 -26.67
CA PRO A 143 -1.66 9.58 -27.39
C PRO A 143 -0.37 9.58 -26.54
N ALA A 144 -0.39 10.19 -25.36
CA ALA A 144 0.72 10.18 -24.41
C ALA A 144 0.92 8.83 -23.70
N LEU A 145 -0.08 7.94 -23.69
CA LEU A 145 -0.05 6.64 -23.00
C LEU A 145 0.34 5.53 -23.98
N LYS A 146 1.59 5.07 -23.87
CA LYS A 146 2.26 4.23 -24.88
C LYS A 146 1.84 2.76 -24.87
N SER A 147 1.40 2.27 -23.72
CA SER A 147 1.01 0.87 -23.51
C SER A 147 0.09 0.75 -22.30
N LYS A 148 -0.57 -0.40 -22.21
CA LYS A 148 -1.42 -0.83 -21.08
C LYS A 148 -0.89 -2.17 -20.55
N SER A 149 -0.80 -2.32 -19.24
CA SER A 149 -0.75 -3.61 -18.56
C SER A 149 -1.94 -3.76 -17.62
N ARG A 150 -2.42 -4.99 -17.42
CA ARG A 150 -3.62 -5.31 -16.62
C ARG A 150 -3.21 -6.13 -15.41
N GLY A 151 -3.17 -5.51 -14.23
CA GLY A 151 -3.06 -6.22 -12.97
C GLY A 151 -4.42 -6.74 -12.49
N LYS A 152 -4.42 -7.52 -11.39
CA LYS A 152 -5.64 -8.11 -10.80
C LYS A 152 -6.72 -7.03 -10.54
N VAL A 153 -6.34 -5.91 -9.91
CA VAL A 153 -7.24 -4.81 -9.52
C VAL A 153 -6.99 -3.48 -10.26
N ARG A 154 -5.79 -3.24 -10.79
CA ARG A 154 -5.42 -1.97 -11.47
C ARG A 154 -5.11 -2.18 -12.96
N ASP A 155 -5.60 -1.28 -13.79
CA ASP A 155 -5.10 -1.07 -15.16
C ASP A 155 -4.00 -0.02 -15.11
N ILE A 156 -2.86 -0.28 -15.75
CA ILE A 156 -1.64 0.53 -15.62
C ILE A 156 -1.20 0.98 -17.01
N TYR A 157 -0.93 2.27 -17.17
CA TYR A 157 -0.52 2.87 -18.44
C TYR A 157 0.84 3.55 -18.36
N ASP A 158 1.67 3.36 -19.38
CA ASP A 158 3.01 3.92 -19.45
C ASP A 158 3.03 5.30 -20.14
N GLY A 159 3.20 6.37 -19.36
CA GLY A 159 3.40 7.74 -19.84
C GLY A 159 4.86 8.10 -20.16
N GLY A 160 5.76 7.12 -20.18
CA GLY A 160 7.21 7.32 -20.32
C GLY A 160 7.91 7.55 -18.99
N ASP A 161 7.81 8.76 -18.44
CA ASP A 161 8.45 9.17 -17.18
C ASP A 161 7.55 8.95 -15.93
N TYR A 162 6.26 8.70 -16.16
CA TYR A 162 5.23 8.46 -15.15
C TYR A 162 4.34 7.28 -15.55
N LEU A 163 3.59 6.75 -14.58
CA LEU A 163 2.55 5.76 -14.79
C LEU A 163 1.19 6.36 -14.44
N VAL A 164 0.15 6.01 -15.19
CA VAL A 164 -1.24 6.26 -14.80
C VAL A 164 -1.84 4.94 -14.31
N LEU A 165 -2.26 4.92 -13.05
CA LEU A 165 -2.84 3.78 -12.37
C LEU A 165 -4.35 4.00 -12.27
N VAL A 166 -5.15 3.16 -12.93
CA VAL A 166 -6.61 3.19 -12.83
C VAL A 166 -7.07 2.02 -11.97
N THR A 167 -7.59 2.33 -10.78
CA THR A 167 -8.05 1.34 -9.80
C THR A 167 -9.47 0.95 -10.16
N THR A 168 -9.65 -0.33 -10.49
CA THR A 168 -10.88 -0.87 -11.07
C THR A 168 -11.74 -1.55 -10.00
N ASP A 169 -13.01 -1.74 -10.31
CA ASP A 169 -13.98 -2.41 -9.44
C ASP A 169 -13.79 -3.94 -9.39
N ARG A 170 -12.85 -4.50 -10.18
CA ARG A 170 -12.51 -5.93 -10.17
C ARG A 170 -12.11 -6.38 -8.76
N GLN A 171 -12.71 -7.46 -8.27
CA GLN A 171 -12.31 -8.16 -7.05
C GLN A 171 -11.71 -9.53 -7.39
N SER A 172 -10.61 -9.88 -6.72
CA SER A 172 -9.86 -11.10 -6.97
C SER A 172 -9.42 -11.81 -5.69
N ALA A 173 -9.62 -13.13 -5.67
CA ALA A 173 -8.99 -14.08 -4.77
C ALA A 173 -8.78 -15.41 -5.50
N PHE A 174 -7.95 -16.31 -4.96
CA PHE A 174 -7.55 -17.57 -5.65
C PHE A 174 -6.98 -17.30 -7.05
N ASP A 175 -6.27 -16.17 -7.16
CA ASP A 175 -5.61 -15.65 -8.36
C ASP A 175 -6.50 -15.45 -9.60
N ARG A 176 -7.81 -15.43 -9.38
CA ARG A 176 -8.86 -15.19 -10.37
C ARG A 176 -9.64 -13.93 -10.03
N VAL A 177 -10.20 -13.26 -11.05
CA VAL A 177 -11.22 -12.23 -10.83
C VAL A 177 -12.54 -12.95 -10.58
N LEU A 178 -13.17 -12.67 -9.44
CA LEU A 178 -14.36 -13.38 -8.95
C LEU A 178 -15.64 -12.58 -9.14
N ALA A 179 -15.54 -11.25 -9.13
CA ALA A 179 -16.65 -10.32 -9.27
C ALA A 179 -16.16 -8.94 -9.70
N SER A 180 -17.09 -8.04 -10.04
CA SER A 180 -16.86 -6.59 -9.98
C SER A 180 -17.76 -6.00 -8.89
N ILE A 181 -17.18 -5.18 -8.01
CA ILE A 181 -17.81 -4.69 -6.79
C ILE A 181 -18.04 -3.18 -6.90
N PRO A 182 -19.29 -2.69 -6.83
CA PRO A 182 -19.59 -1.27 -6.94
C PRO A 182 -18.72 -0.40 -6.04
N PHE A 183 -18.21 0.70 -6.61
CA PHE A 183 -17.43 1.74 -5.92
C PHE A 183 -16.05 1.30 -5.38
N LYS A 184 -15.67 0.01 -5.50
CA LYS A 184 -14.42 -0.54 -4.97
C LYS A 184 -13.19 0.21 -5.47
N GLY A 185 -13.13 0.54 -6.76
CA GLY A 185 -12.01 1.24 -7.36
C GLY A 185 -11.78 2.64 -6.76
N GLN A 186 -12.86 3.36 -6.51
CA GLN A 186 -12.85 4.67 -5.83
C GLN A 186 -12.43 4.51 -4.36
N VAL A 187 -13.05 3.58 -3.62
CA VAL A 187 -12.72 3.33 -2.21
C VAL A 187 -11.22 3.05 -2.03
N LEU A 188 -10.65 2.15 -2.83
CA LEU A 188 -9.24 1.76 -2.72
C LEU A 188 -8.29 2.92 -3.02
N ASN A 189 -8.60 3.73 -4.04
CA ASN A 189 -7.79 4.85 -4.47
C ASN A 189 -7.87 6.04 -3.48
N ASP A 190 -9.07 6.42 -3.02
CA ASP A 190 -9.26 7.44 -1.98
C ASP A 190 -8.64 7.01 -0.63
N THR A 191 -8.82 5.75 -0.21
CA THR A 191 -8.20 5.20 1.02
C THR A 191 -6.68 5.29 0.94
N SER A 192 -6.11 4.85 -0.18
CA SER A 192 -4.66 4.91 -0.40
C SER A 192 -4.15 6.35 -0.39
N LEU A 193 -4.81 7.27 -1.09
CA LEU A 193 -4.42 8.69 -1.11
C LEU A 193 -4.44 9.30 0.30
N TRP A 194 -5.47 8.99 1.10
CA TRP A 194 -5.55 9.45 2.49
C TRP A 194 -4.34 8.95 3.30
N TRP A 195 -4.05 7.65 3.24
CA TRP A 195 -2.89 7.07 3.94
C TRP A 195 -1.55 7.58 3.43
N PHE A 196 -1.38 7.71 2.11
CA PHE A 196 -0.20 8.32 1.51
C PHE A 196 0.04 9.75 2.00
N ASN A 197 -1.03 10.50 2.32
CA ASN A 197 -0.93 11.84 2.91
C ASN A 197 -0.60 11.80 4.41
N GLN A 198 -1.25 10.94 5.20
CA GLN A 198 -0.89 10.80 6.62
C GLN A 198 0.56 10.35 6.82
N THR A 199 1.06 9.47 5.94
CA THR A 199 2.37 8.79 6.10
C THR A 199 3.55 9.46 5.39
N GLN A 200 3.39 10.62 4.73
CA GLN A 200 4.50 11.31 4.03
C GLN A 200 5.71 11.58 4.93
N HIS A 201 5.46 11.79 6.24
CA HIS A 201 6.48 12.04 7.25
C HIS A 201 7.29 10.78 7.67
N ILE A 202 6.83 9.59 7.27
CA ILE A 202 7.47 8.29 7.53
C ILE A 202 8.16 7.77 6.27
N ALA A 203 7.46 7.82 5.13
CA ALA A 203 7.98 7.35 3.85
C ALA A 203 7.56 8.31 2.71
N PRO A 204 8.50 8.85 1.93
CA PRO A 204 8.16 9.56 0.71
C PRO A 204 7.53 8.56 -0.28
N ASN A 205 6.47 8.98 -0.97
CA ASN A 205 5.71 8.11 -1.86
C ASN A 205 5.89 8.45 -3.36
N ALA A 206 5.39 7.61 -4.24
CA ALA A 206 5.48 7.81 -5.69
C ALA A 206 4.38 8.70 -6.31
N ILE A 207 3.32 9.08 -5.59
CA ILE A 207 2.24 9.90 -6.15
C ILE A 207 2.78 11.24 -6.68
N ILE A 208 2.16 11.70 -7.77
CA ILE A 208 2.32 13.05 -8.33
C ILE A 208 0.98 13.79 -8.33
N ALA A 209 -0.11 13.13 -8.72
CA ALA A 209 -1.47 13.67 -8.69
C ALA A 209 -2.52 12.56 -8.63
N VAL A 210 -3.74 12.90 -8.21
CA VAL A 210 -4.94 12.03 -8.28
C VAL A 210 -6.06 12.84 -8.94
N PRO A 211 -6.09 12.93 -10.28
CA PRO A 211 -7.02 13.81 -11.00
C PRO A 211 -8.43 13.22 -11.17
N ASP A 212 -8.65 11.95 -10.83
CA ASP A 212 -9.99 11.37 -10.74
C ASP A 212 -10.05 10.37 -9.58
N LYS A 213 -11.26 10.13 -9.07
CA LYS A 213 -11.54 9.22 -7.98
C LYS A 213 -11.04 7.79 -8.17
N ASN A 214 -10.91 7.31 -9.40
CA ASN A 214 -10.32 6.01 -9.71
C ASN A 214 -8.87 6.08 -10.23
N VAL A 215 -8.26 7.27 -10.39
CA VAL A 215 -7.03 7.47 -11.16
C VAL A 215 -5.92 8.14 -10.35
N THR A 216 -4.80 7.43 -10.17
CA THR A 216 -3.56 7.97 -9.57
C THR A 216 -2.46 8.08 -10.63
N ILE A 217 -1.81 9.26 -10.72
CA ILE A 217 -0.59 9.48 -11.51
C ILE A 217 0.61 9.35 -10.59
N ALA A 218 1.52 8.43 -10.91
CA ALA A 218 2.68 8.09 -10.09
C ALA A 218 4.02 8.18 -10.86
N LYS A 219 5.11 8.45 -10.14
CA LYS A 219 6.49 8.41 -10.64
C LYS A 219 6.82 6.99 -11.08
N LYS A 220 7.43 6.83 -12.25
CA LYS A 220 7.96 5.54 -12.67
C LYS A 220 9.17 5.20 -11.81
N CYS A 221 9.07 4.10 -11.08
CA CYS A 221 10.09 3.63 -10.14
C CYS A 221 10.63 2.26 -10.58
N SER A 222 11.88 1.96 -10.26
CA SER A 222 12.38 0.58 -10.32
C SER A 222 11.88 -0.15 -9.08
N VAL A 223 10.81 -0.92 -9.25
CA VAL A 223 10.14 -1.69 -8.18
C VAL A 223 11.10 -2.75 -7.63
N PHE A 224 11.16 -2.89 -6.31
CA PHE A 224 11.88 -4.02 -5.70
C PHE A 224 11.02 -5.30 -5.82
N PRO A 225 11.57 -6.45 -6.22
CA PRO A 225 10.83 -7.71 -6.40
C PRO A 225 10.48 -8.43 -5.07
N VAL A 226 10.25 -7.65 -4.01
CA VAL A 226 10.00 -8.08 -2.64
C VAL A 226 8.78 -7.36 -2.10
N GLU A 227 7.81 -8.11 -1.58
CA GLU A 227 6.63 -7.55 -0.92
C GLU A 227 6.82 -7.59 0.60
N PHE A 228 6.66 -6.45 1.25
CA PHE A 228 6.91 -6.30 2.69
C PHE A 228 5.61 -6.54 3.46
N VAL A 229 5.26 -7.81 3.67
CA VAL A 229 4.12 -8.17 4.54
C VAL A 229 4.53 -7.98 6.01
N VAL A 230 3.83 -7.09 6.72
CA VAL A 230 4.03 -6.81 8.14
C VAL A 230 2.83 -7.27 8.94
N ARG A 231 3.06 -7.97 10.06
CA ARG A 231 2.00 -8.62 10.85
C ARG A 231 2.08 -8.25 12.32
N GLY A 232 0.91 -8.05 12.95
CA GLY A 232 0.76 -7.84 14.39
C GLY A 232 0.06 -8.99 15.12
N TYR A 233 -0.50 -9.97 14.40
CA TYR A 233 -1.33 -11.05 14.95
C TYR A 233 -1.12 -12.39 14.21
N VAL A 234 -1.33 -13.50 14.92
CA VAL A 234 -1.22 -14.88 14.42
C VAL A 234 -2.55 -15.32 13.79
N THR A 235 -2.84 -14.84 12.57
CA THR A 235 -4.11 -15.10 11.89
C THR A 235 -3.95 -15.54 10.43
N GLY A 236 -5.11 -15.77 9.77
CA GLY A 236 -5.28 -16.10 8.36
C GLY A 236 -5.77 -17.52 8.10
N SER A 237 -5.97 -17.80 6.79
CA SER A 237 -6.58 -19.01 6.23
C SER A 237 -5.86 -19.53 4.97
N THR A 238 -4.82 -18.83 4.52
CA THR A 238 -4.01 -19.17 3.33
C THR A 238 -2.70 -19.84 3.77
N ASP A 239 -2.05 -20.56 2.87
CA ASP A 239 -0.83 -21.32 3.19
C ASP A 239 0.36 -20.42 3.56
N THR A 240 0.36 -19.19 3.05
CA THR A 240 1.30 -18.10 3.39
C THR A 240 0.88 -17.22 4.57
N SER A 241 -0.18 -17.59 5.31
CA SER A 241 -0.63 -16.85 6.48
C SER A 241 -0.03 -17.39 7.77
N LEU A 242 0.22 -16.49 8.73
CA LEU A 242 1.01 -16.79 9.92
C LEU A 242 0.38 -17.89 10.78
N TRP A 243 -0.96 -17.92 10.89
CA TRP A 243 -1.65 -19.00 11.60
C TRP A 243 -1.49 -20.36 10.91
N THR A 244 -1.68 -20.47 9.60
CA THR A 244 -1.54 -21.75 8.89
C THR A 244 -0.13 -22.31 9.02
N VAL A 245 0.89 -21.47 8.81
CA VAL A 245 2.30 -21.81 8.94
C VAL A 245 2.63 -22.27 10.38
N TYR A 246 2.17 -21.52 11.38
CA TYR A 246 2.40 -21.83 12.79
C TYR A 246 1.68 -23.11 13.24
N LYS A 247 0.42 -23.30 12.82
CA LYS A 247 -0.39 -24.50 13.08
C LYS A 247 0.26 -25.76 12.47
N ASN A 248 0.90 -25.62 11.31
CA ASN A 248 1.66 -26.68 10.65
C ASN A 248 3.05 -26.94 11.28
N GLY A 249 3.32 -26.39 12.47
CA GLY A 249 4.51 -26.69 13.27
C GLY A 249 5.74 -25.81 12.96
N THR A 250 5.64 -24.84 12.06
CA THR A 250 6.76 -23.91 11.81
C THR A 250 6.94 -22.94 12.98
N ARG A 251 8.20 -22.76 13.39
CA ARG A 251 8.61 -21.85 14.49
C ARG A 251 9.67 -20.82 14.11
N ASN A 252 10.28 -20.96 12.94
CA ASN A 252 11.05 -19.90 12.32
C ASN A 252 10.40 -19.59 10.96
N TYR A 253 9.82 -18.40 10.81
CA TYR A 253 9.15 -17.98 9.58
C TYR A 253 9.76 -16.68 9.06
N CYS A 254 10.30 -16.73 7.84
CA CYS A 254 11.08 -15.64 7.24
C CYS A 254 12.23 -15.11 8.11
N GLY A 255 12.82 -15.94 8.98
CA GLY A 255 13.86 -15.53 9.93
C GLY A 255 13.35 -15.05 11.30
N ASN A 256 12.03 -14.95 11.49
CA ASN A 256 11.42 -14.60 12.77
C ASN A 256 11.18 -15.86 13.60
N VAL A 257 11.78 -15.95 14.79
CA VAL A 257 11.46 -16.99 15.78
C VAL A 257 10.13 -16.65 16.45
N LEU A 258 9.17 -17.58 16.36
CA LEU A 258 7.83 -17.46 16.93
C LEU A 258 7.81 -18.13 18.32
N PRO A 259 7.16 -17.51 19.34
CA PRO A 259 6.94 -18.15 20.64
C PRO A 259 6.20 -19.49 20.51
N GLU A 260 6.41 -20.40 21.48
CA GLU A 260 5.58 -21.59 21.62
C GLU A 260 4.22 -21.29 22.27
N GLY A 261 3.26 -22.19 22.07
CA GLY A 261 1.95 -22.14 22.71
C GLY A 261 0.95 -21.13 22.14
N MET A 262 1.34 -20.30 21.16
CA MET A 262 0.46 -19.29 20.57
C MET A 262 -0.82 -19.89 19.95
N VAL A 263 -1.92 -19.16 20.02
CA VAL A 263 -3.24 -19.57 19.49
C VAL A 263 -3.70 -18.68 18.31
N LYS A 264 -4.76 -19.09 17.62
CA LYS A 264 -5.30 -18.32 16.50
C LYS A 264 -5.78 -16.94 16.96
N ASN A 265 -5.51 -15.93 16.15
CA ASN A 265 -5.85 -14.53 16.36
C ASN A 265 -5.12 -13.86 17.52
N GLU A 266 -4.16 -14.53 18.16
CA GLU A 266 -3.35 -13.95 19.23
C GLU A 266 -2.46 -12.81 18.71
N ARG A 267 -2.29 -11.78 19.54
CA ARG A 267 -1.40 -10.65 19.26
C ARG A 267 0.06 -11.06 19.41
N LEU A 268 0.89 -10.73 18.41
CA LEU A 268 2.33 -10.95 18.47
C LEU A 268 3.00 -10.05 19.54
N PRO A 269 4.06 -10.52 20.23
CA PRO A 269 4.82 -9.69 21.17
C PRO A 269 5.44 -8.43 20.53
N ALA A 270 5.78 -8.51 19.25
CA ALA A 270 6.25 -7.39 18.43
C ALA A 270 5.78 -7.60 16.98
N ASN A 271 5.63 -6.51 16.22
CA ASN A 271 5.29 -6.58 14.80
C ASN A 271 6.47 -7.20 14.01
N ILE A 272 6.19 -8.18 13.14
CA ILE A 272 7.21 -8.88 12.34
C ILE A 272 7.04 -8.60 10.85
N ILE A 273 8.13 -8.70 10.08
CA ILE A 273 8.10 -8.72 8.61
C ILE A 273 8.24 -10.17 8.14
N THR A 274 7.34 -10.61 7.27
CA THR A 274 7.41 -11.91 6.58
C THR A 274 7.41 -11.65 5.08
N PRO A 275 8.55 -11.29 4.47
CA PRO A 275 8.56 -10.86 3.08
C PRO A 275 8.27 -12.02 2.13
N THR A 276 7.72 -11.69 0.97
CA THR A 276 7.52 -12.62 -0.15
C THR A 276 8.23 -12.12 -1.40
N THR A 277 8.65 -13.04 -2.28
CA THR A 277 9.09 -12.68 -3.63
C THR A 277 7.89 -12.54 -4.56
N LYS A 278 7.97 -11.56 -5.47
CA LYS A 278 6.92 -11.29 -6.46
C LYS A 278 7.06 -12.19 -7.69
N ALA A 279 6.77 -13.48 -7.54
CA ALA A 279 6.85 -14.45 -8.64
C ALA A 279 5.59 -14.41 -9.54
N ALA A 280 5.64 -15.12 -10.68
CA ALA A 280 4.57 -15.07 -11.68
C ALA A 280 3.29 -15.79 -11.24
N ASP A 281 3.41 -16.93 -10.56
CA ASP A 281 2.29 -17.83 -10.26
C ASP A 281 1.72 -17.65 -8.85
N HIS A 282 2.57 -17.42 -7.84
CA HIS A 282 2.19 -17.20 -6.43
C HIS A 282 3.33 -16.54 -5.63
N ASP A 283 2.99 -15.80 -4.57
CA ASP A 283 3.96 -15.09 -3.74
C ASP A 283 4.68 -16.06 -2.76
N VAL A 284 6.00 -16.22 -2.89
CA VAL A 284 6.78 -17.22 -2.11
C VAL A 284 7.46 -16.56 -0.90
N PRO A 285 7.27 -17.06 0.34
CA PRO A 285 7.96 -16.53 1.53
C PRO A 285 9.49 -16.65 1.43
N ILE A 286 10.20 -15.59 1.83
CA ILE A 286 11.66 -15.50 1.73
C ILE A 286 12.26 -14.83 2.98
N THR A 287 13.48 -15.21 3.37
CA THR A 287 14.20 -14.56 4.48
C THR A 287 14.93 -13.28 4.04
N PRO A 288 15.23 -12.35 4.98
CA PRO A 288 16.09 -11.19 4.71
C PRO A 288 17.46 -11.56 4.13
N TYR A 289 18.04 -12.70 4.56
CA TYR A 289 19.33 -13.18 4.07
C TYR A 289 19.27 -13.57 2.58
N GLU A 290 18.24 -14.34 2.20
CA GLU A 290 18.05 -14.79 0.81
C GLU A 290 17.76 -13.63 -0.14
N ILE A 291 17.01 -12.59 0.30
CA ILE A 291 16.78 -11.37 -0.50
C ILE A 291 18.10 -10.72 -0.94
N ILE A 292 19.07 -10.62 -0.02
CA ILE A 292 20.38 -10.03 -0.31
C ILE A 292 21.27 -11.01 -1.09
N GLN A 293 21.26 -12.30 -0.74
CA GLN A 293 22.04 -13.34 -1.43
C GLN A 293 21.64 -13.50 -2.90
N GLN A 294 20.35 -13.40 -3.21
CA GLN A 294 19.80 -13.48 -4.56
C GLN A 294 19.90 -12.16 -5.33
N GLY A 295 20.40 -11.08 -4.71
CA GLY A 295 20.53 -9.76 -5.34
C GLY A 295 19.20 -9.04 -5.61
N LEU A 296 18.11 -9.46 -4.97
CA LEU A 296 16.78 -8.85 -5.13
C LEU A 296 16.74 -7.41 -4.59
N MET A 297 17.53 -7.14 -3.55
CA MET A 297 17.75 -5.80 -2.99
C MET A 297 19.20 -5.66 -2.51
N SER A 298 19.71 -4.44 -2.38
CA SER A 298 20.93 -4.19 -1.60
C SER A 298 20.62 -4.16 -0.10
N GLN A 299 21.62 -4.43 0.75
CA GLN A 299 21.44 -4.43 2.22
C GLN A 299 20.85 -3.10 2.71
N ALA A 300 21.42 -1.98 2.26
CA ALA A 300 20.96 -0.64 2.63
C ALA A 300 19.51 -0.35 2.18
N ASP A 301 19.13 -0.82 0.98
CA ASP A 301 17.76 -0.65 0.47
C ASP A 301 16.75 -1.50 1.25
N TYR A 302 17.14 -2.73 1.62
CA TYR A 302 16.31 -3.60 2.44
C TYR A 302 16.14 -3.04 3.85
N ASP A 303 17.22 -2.55 4.47
CA ASP A 303 17.18 -1.94 5.80
C ASP A 303 16.31 -0.67 5.81
N GLU A 304 16.43 0.20 4.79
CA GLU A 304 15.58 1.39 4.65
C GLU A 304 14.09 1.03 4.41
N ALA A 305 13.81 0.08 3.52
CA ALA A 305 12.44 -0.37 3.20
C ALA A 305 11.78 -1.10 4.38
N SER A 306 12.51 -1.99 5.06
CA SER A 306 12.00 -2.75 6.22
C SER A 306 11.74 -1.84 7.43
N GLN A 307 12.62 -0.88 7.70
CA GLN A 307 12.39 0.13 8.74
C GLN A 307 11.14 0.96 8.43
N LYS A 308 10.98 1.43 7.19
CA LYS A 308 9.76 2.13 6.74
C LYS A 308 8.52 1.26 6.91
N ALA A 309 8.53 0.01 6.45
CA ALA A 309 7.40 -0.91 6.56
C ALA A 309 6.91 -1.08 8.01
N LEU A 310 7.84 -1.30 8.96
CA LEU A 310 7.51 -1.41 10.39
C LEU A 310 6.99 -0.09 10.98
N SER A 311 7.58 1.05 10.61
CA SER A 311 7.14 2.37 11.07
C SER A 311 5.75 2.74 10.54
N LEU A 312 5.50 2.51 9.25
CA LEU A 312 4.19 2.68 8.61
C LEU A 312 3.14 1.79 9.28
N PHE A 313 3.48 0.53 9.61
CA PHE A 313 2.53 -0.40 10.20
C PHE A 313 2.20 -0.04 11.65
N LYS A 314 3.21 0.36 12.45
CA LYS A 314 3.00 0.87 13.81
C LYS A 314 2.13 2.13 13.83
N TYR A 315 2.33 3.04 12.88
CA TYR A 315 1.50 4.25 12.74
C TYR A 315 0.07 3.90 12.28
N GLY A 316 -0.08 3.02 11.29
CA GLY A 316 -1.38 2.54 10.82
C GLY A 316 -2.19 1.84 11.91
N GLN A 317 -1.54 1.03 12.76
CA GLN A 317 -2.17 0.41 13.94
C GLN A 317 -2.66 1.43 14.96
N HIS A 318 -1.90 2.50 15.21
CA HIS A 318 -2.29 3.57 16.13
C HIS A 318 -3.53 4.32 15.64
N VAL A 319 -3.51 4.79 14.39
CA VAL A 319 -4.61 5.55 13.78
C VAL A 319 -5.85 4.67 13.60
N ALA A 320 -5.69 3.41 13.19
CA ALA A 320 -6.80 2.46 13.12
C ALA A 320 -7.49 2.28 14.48
N LEU A 321 -6.70 2.11 15.55
CA LEU A 321 -7.25 1.86 16.89
C LEU A 321 -8.00 3.08 17.45
N GLU A 322 -7.48 4.29 17.25
CA GLU A 322 -8.20 5.53 17.56
C GLU A 322 -9.50 5.66 16.77
N HIS A 323 -9.54 5.11 15.55
CA HIS A 323 -10.70 5.15 14.68
C HIS A 323 -11.69 3.98 14.88
N GLY A 324 -11.41 3.02 15.76
CA GLY A 324 -12.29 1.89 16.10
C GLY A 324 -12.01 0.58 15.37
N LEU A 325 -10.87 0.47 14.68
CA LEU A 325 -10.43 -0.71 13.93
C LEU A 325 -9.08 -1.25 14.46
N ILE A 326 -8.78 -2.51 14.20
CA ILE A 326 -7.44 -3.08 14.40
C ILE A 326 -6.85 -3.38 13.02
N LEU A 327 -5.68 -2.82 12.74
CA LEU A 327 -4.86 -3.18 11.57
C LEU A 327 -4.04 -4.45 11.93
N VAL A 328 -4.39 -5.56 11.28
CA VAL A 328 -4.02 -6.92 11.73
C VAL A 328 -2.73 -7.41 11.06
N ASP A 329 -2.72 -7.37 9.73
CA ASP A 329 -1.54 -7.44 8.87
C ASP A 329 -1.74 -6.59 7.61
N THR A 330 -0.64 -6.23 6.94
CA THR A 330 -0.65 -5.47 5.68
C THR A 330 0.52 -5.83 4.79
N LYS A 331 0.35 -5.62 3.50
CA LYS A 331 1.40 -5.66 2.47
C LYS A 331 1.85 -4.25 2.11
N TYR A 332 3.15 -4.05 1.86
CA TYR A 332 3.68 -2.86 1.19
C TYR A 332 4.56 -3.24 0.00
N GLU A 333 4.67 -2.34 -0.96
CA GLU A 333 5.70 -2.39 -2.00
C GLU A 333 6.51 -1.09 -2.01
N PHE A 334 7.79 -1.20 -2.37
CA PHE A 334 8.71 -0.08 -2.48
C PHE A 334 9.43 -0.11 -3.83
N GLY A 335 9.95 1.04 -4.26
CA GLY A 335 10.80 1.12 -5.44
C GLY A 335 11.78 2.28 -5.40
N LYS A 336 12.88 2.16 -6.15
CA LYS A 336 13.84 3.24 -6.39
C LYS A 336 13.21 4.29 -7.30
N GLY A 337 13.07 5.52 -6.80
CA GLY A 337 12.72 6.68 -7.62
C GLY A 337 13.88 7.07 -8.56
N PRO A 338 13.63 7.91 -9.59
CA PRO A 338 14.67 8.36 -10.55
C PRO A 338 15.81 9.21 -9.97
N ASP A 339 15.85 9.43 -8.66
CA ASP A 339 16.92 10.07 -7.89
C ASP A 339 17.64 9.12 -6.92
N GLY A 340 17.26 7.83 -6.88
CA GLY A 340 17.85 6.79 -6.03
C GLY A 340 17.17 6.64 -4.66
N SER A 341 16.17 7.46 -4.34
CA SER A 341 15.40 7.36 -3.09
C SER A 341 14.49 6.13 -3.05
N VAL A 342 14.33 5.50 -1.89
CA VAL A 342 13.34 4.44 -1.66
C VAL A 342 11.97 5.07 -1.43
N LEU A 343 11.08 4.95 -2.42
CA LEU A 343 9.71 5.45 -2.39
C LEU A 343 8.72 4.34 -2.06
N LEU A 344 7.72 4.66 -1.25
CA LEU A 344 6.51 3.85 -1.08
C LEU A 344 5.66 3.93 -2.36
N ILE A 345 5.24 2.79 -2.88
CA ILE A 345 4.48 2.65 -4.12
C ILE A 345 3.19 1.85 -3.88
N ASP A 346 2.52 1.47 -4.97
CA ASP A 346 1.34 0.59 -4.96
C ASP A 346 0.15 1.16 -4.17
N GLU A 347 -0.58 0.36 -3.40
CA GLU A 347 -1.65 0.81 -2.51
C GLU A 347 -1.31 0.61 -1.02
N VAL A 348 -1.96 1.37 -0.13
CA VAL A 348 -1.59 1.43 1.30
C VAL A 348 -2.83 1.33 2.18
N HIS A 349 -2.81 0.37 3.12
CA HIS A 349 -3.78 0.24 4.21
C HIS A 349 -5.24 0.18 3.72
N THR A 350 -5.46 -0.51 2.60
CA THR A 350 -6.77 -0.77 1.98
C THR A 350 -7.37 -2.11 2.46
N PRO A 351 -8.67 -2.38 2.25
CA PRO A 351 -9.26 -3.70 2.46
C PRO A 351 -8.78 -4.78 1.46
N ASP A 352 -7.96 -4.43 0.46
CA ASP A 352 -7.33 -5.36 -0.48
C ASP A 352 -5.88 -5.69 -0.09
N SER A 353 -5.14 -4.72 0.47
CA SER A 353 -3.75 -4.86 0.95
C SER A 353 -3.61 -5.34 2.40
N SER A 354 -4.68 -5.27 3.18
CA SER A 354 -4.63 -5.36 4.64
C SER A 354 -5.82 -6.10 5.23
N ARG A 355 -5.62 -6.75 6.39
CA ARG A 355 -6.71 -7.25 7.22
C ARG A 355 -7.09 -6.24 8.28
N TYR A 356 -8.39 -6.06 8.46
CA TYR A 356 -8.97 -5.12 9.42
C TYR A 356 -10.07 -5.77 10.24
N TRP A 357 -9.93 -5.71 11.57
CA TRP A 357 -10.94 -6.15 12.52
C TRP A 357 -11.66 -4.97 13.18
N ILE A 358 -12.88 -5.20 13.65
CA ILE A 358 -13.60 -4.28 14.53
C ILE A 358 -12.94 -4.29 15.92
N ALA A 359 -12.47 -3.13 16.40
CA ALA A 359 -11.64 -3.11 17.61
C ALA A 359 -12.38 -3.54 18.88
N HIS A 360 -13.70 -3.33 18.94
CA HIS A 360 -14.50 -3.66 20.12
C HIS A 360 -14.96 -5.13 20.17
N SER A 361 -14.95 -5.85 19.05
CA SER A 361 -15.32 -7.28 19.03
C SER A 361 -14.13 -8.18 19.43
N TYR A 362 -12.89 -7.77 19.09
CA TYR A 362 -11.68 -8.59 19.17
C TYR A 362 -11.52 -9.33 20.50
N GLU A 363 -11.57 -8.63 21.64
CA GLU A 363 -11.26 -9.22 22.95
C GLU A 363 -12.29 -10.29 23.34
N SER A 364 -13.57 -10.04 23.06
CA SER A 364 -14.66 -10.99 23.31
C SER A 364 -14.57 -12.20 22.36
N CYS A 365 -14.31 -11.99 21.07
CA CYS A 365 -14.11 -13.10 20.13
C CYS A 365 -12.91 -13.96 20.55
N PHE A 366 -11.77 -13.34 20.85
CA PHE A 366 -10.54 -14.03 21.22
C PHE A 366 -10.71 -14.88 22.49
N GLN A 367 -11.30 -14.33 23.55
CA GLN A 367 -11.56 -15.06 24.80
C GLN A 367 -12.52 -16.25 24.62
N ASN A 368 -13.45 -16.19 23.66
CA ASN A 368 -14.37 -17.28 23.32
C ASN A 368 -13.84 -18.22 22.22
N GLY A 369 -12.63 -17.99 21.69
CA GLY A 369 -12.07 -18.78 20.58
C GLY A 369 -12.74 -18.56 19.21
N HIS A 370 -13.49 -17.48 19.06
CA HIS A 370 -14.16 -17.09 17.82
C HIS A 370 -13.26 -16.21 16.92
N GLU A 371 -13.60 -16.10 15.64
CA GLU A 371 -12.99 -15.10 14.76
C GLU A 371 -13.45 -13.68 15.14
N PRO A 372 -12.55 -12.68 15.19
CA PRO A 372 -12.92 -11.28 15.24
C PRO A 372 -13.72 -10.86 13.99
N GLU A 373 -14.70 -9.97 14.19
CA GLU A 373 -15.44 -9.35 13.10
C GLU A 373 -14.49 -8.60 12.16
N ASN A 374 -14.59 -8.88 10.86
CA ASN A 374 -13.66 -8.41 9.84
C ASN A 374 -14.39 -7.64 8.72
N VAL A 375 -13.69 -6.67 8.16
CA VAL A 375 -14.20 -5.76 7.11
C VAL A 375 -13.60 -6.07 5.73
N ASP A 376 -12.61 -6.97 5.68
CA ASP A 376 -11.92 -7.35 4.45
C ASP A 376 -12.64 -8.47 3.66
N LYS A 377 -11.99 -8.94 2.59
CA LYS A 377 -12.55 -9.89 1.61
C LYS A 377 -12.58 -11.36 2.06
N GLU A 378 -12.32 -11.69 3.32
CA GLU A 378 -12.31 -13.09 3.80
C GLU A 378 -13.67 -13.79 3.63
N PHE A 379 -14.80 -13.11 3.88
CA PHE A 379 -16.13 -13.74 3.70
C PHE A 379 -16.44 -14.10 2.23
N LEU A 380 -15.94 -13.32 1.27
CA LEU A 380 -16.00 -13.67 -0.16
C LEU A 380 -15.19 -14.96 -0.44
N ARG A 381 -14.00 -15.10 0.17
CA ARG A 381 -13.19 -16.32 0.05
C ARG A 381 -13.90 -17.54 0.63
N LEU A 382 -14.56 -17.39 1.78
CA LEU A 382 -15.32 -18.46 2.43
C LEU A 382 -16.49 -18.89 1.54
N TRP A 383 -17.34 -17.94 1.09
CA TRP A 383 -18.46 -18.26 0.21
C TRP A 383 -18.03 -19.05 -1.04
N PHE A 384 -16.96 -18.62 -1.73
CA PHE A 384 -16.44 -19.36 -2.89
C PHE A 384 -15.90 -20.75 -2.52
N LYS A 385 -15.23 -20.93 -1.37
CA LYS A 385 -14.78 -22.26 -0.90
C LYS A 385 -15.93 -23.20 -0.53
N ASP A 386 -17.04 -22.65 -0.06
CA ASP A 386 -18.21 -23.43 0.36
C ASP A 386 -19.10 -23.85 -0.84
N HIS A 387 -19.01 -23.14 -1.97
CA HIS A 387 -19.86 -23.34 -3.16
C HIS A 387 -19.12 -23.92 -4.39
N CYS A 388 -17.78 -23.95 -4.40
CA CYS A 388 -16.97 -24.53 -5.48
C CYS A 388 -15.55 -24.88 -5.00
N ASN A 389 -14.74 -25.52 -5.85
CA ASN A 389 -13.30 -25.58 -5.69
C ASN A 389 -12.63 -24.48 -6.54
N PRO A 390 -12.35 -23.28 -5.98
CA PRO A 390 -11.91 -22.13 -6.79
C PRO A 390 -10.55 -22.33 -7.48
N TYR A 391 -9.76 -23.30 -7.03
CA TYR A 391 -8.45 -23.65 -7.61
C TYR A 391 -8.55 -24.63 -8.80
N MET A 392 -9.57 -25.48 -8.82
CA MET A 392 -9.69 -26.58 -9.80
C MET A 392 -10.84 -26.39 -10.81
N ASP A 393 -11.91 -25.71 -10.41
CA ASP A 393 -13.13 -25.62 -11.22
C ASP A 393 -12.96 -24.63 -12.38
N LYS A 394 -13.14 -25.11 -13.61
CA LYS A 394 -12.92 -24.31 -14.83
C LYS A 394 -13.82 -23.07 -14.89
N VAL A 395 -15.07 -23.22 -14.45
CA VAL A 395 -16.06 -22.15 -14.31
C VAL A 395 -16.43 -22.08 -12.83
N LEU A 396 -16.47 -20.87 -12.27
CA LEU A 396 -16.94 -20.62 -10.91
C LEU A 396 -18.39 -20.12 -10.95
N PRO A 397 -19.20 -20.33 -9.89
CA PRO A 397 -20.50 -19.68 -9.80
C PRO A 397 -20.34 -18.16 -9.70
N ASP A 398 -21.28 -17.41 -10.25
CA ASP A 398 -21.33 -15.95 -10.09
C ASP A 398 -21.55 -15.59 -8.61
N ALA A 399 -20.86 -14.54 -8.15
CA ALA A 399 -21.04 -14.01 -6.80
C ALA A 399 -22.48 -13.44 -6.63
N PRO A 400 -23.26 -13.88 -5.62
CA PRO A 400 -24.62 -13.38 -5.40
C PRO A 400 -24.68 -11.88 -5.21
N GLU A 401 -25.80 -11.27 -5.62
CA GLU A 401 -26.01 -9.82 -5.55
C GLU A 401 -25.87 -9.28 -4.11
N GLU A 402 -26.35 -10.02 -3.12
CA GLU A 402 -26.19 -9.73 -1.68
C GLU A 402 -24.71 -9.76 -1.25
N LEU A 403 -23.94 -10.73 -1.73
CA LEU A 403 -22.50 -10.87 -1.43
C LEU A 403 -21.68 -9.73 -2.07
N VAL A 404 -22.07 -9.30 -3.28
CA VAL A 404 -21.46 -8.17 -4.01
C VAL A 404 -21.77 -6.83 -3.33
N THR A 405 -23.01 -6.63 -2.89
CA THR A 405 -23.45 -5.39 -2.24
C THR A 405 -22.93 -5.27 -0.80
N GLU A 406 -22.94 -6.36 -0.02
CA GLU A 406 -22.32 -6.42 1.31
C GLU A 406 -20.82 -6.11 1.25
N LEU A 407 -20.12 -6.56 0.21
CA LEU A 407 -18.71 -6.23 0.01
C LEU A 407 -18.49 -4.75 -0.36
N ALA A 408 -19.36 -4.17 -1.18
CA ALA A 408 -19.34 -2.73 -1.47
C ALA A 408 -19.60 -1.90 -0.19
N TRP A 409 -20.58 -2.30 0.63
CA TRP A 409 -20.83 -1.66 1.93
C TRP A 409 -19.63 -1.76 2.87
N ARG A 410 -19.03 -2.94 3.06
CA ARG A 410 -17.84 -3.10 3.92
C ARG A 410 -16.68 -2.24 3.46
N TYR A 411 -16.46 -2.13 2.15
CA TYR A 411 -15.42 -1.29 1.57
C TYR A 411 -15.67 0.19 1.87
N VAL A 412 -16.89 0.67 1.68
CA VAL A 412 -17.30 2.03 2.06
C VAL A 412 -17.17 2.25 3.57
N PHE A 413 -17.68 1.33 4.40
CA PHE A 413 -17.61 1.41 5.86
C PHE A 413 -16.17 1.47 6.39
N LEU A 414 -15.23 0.71 5.81
CA LEU A 414 -13.81 0.82 6.16
C LEU A 414 -13.28 2.21 5.83
N PHE A 415 -13.54 2.72 4.62
CA PHE A 415 -13.13 4.06 4.22
C PHE A 415 -13.72 5.14 5.16
N GLU A 416 -15.02 5.12 5.43
CA GLU A 416 -15.67 6.11 6.29
C GLU A 416 -15.16 6.04 7.73
N THR A 417 -14.90 4.82 8.23
CA THR A 417 -14.37 4.60 9.57
C THR A 417 -12.92 5.04 9.68
N ILE A 418 -12.06 4.73 8.70
CA ILE A 418 -10.61 5.02 8.77
C ILE A 418 -10.27 6.45 8.38
N THR A 419 -11.01 7.09 7.47
CA THR A 419 -10.75 8.48 7.04
C THR A 419 -11.59 9.51 7.78
N LYS A 420 -12.57 9.07 8.60
CA LYS A 420 -13.61 9.89 9.25
C LYS A 420 -14.35 10.84 8.29
N SER A 421 -14.41 10.47 7.01
CA SER A 421 -14.98 11.26 5.92
C SER A 421 -16.10 10.49 5.23
N ARG A 422 -17.26 11.12 4.97
CA ARG A 422 -18.39 10.44 4.31
C ARG A 422 -18.07 10.14 2.85
N PHE A 423 -18.24 8.89 2.45
CA PHE A 423 -18.06 8.41 1.09
C PHE A 423 -19.10 9.01 0.15
N GLN A 424 -18.61 9.64 -0.92
CA GLN A 424 -19.44 10.23 -1.97
C GLN A 424 -19.81 9.16 -2.99
N ILE A 425 -21.06 8.71 -2.92
CA ILE A 425 -21.67 7.75 -3.84
C ILE A 425 -21.86 8.46 -5.20
N PRO A 426 -21.32 7.94 -6.32
CA PRO A 426 -21.55 8.52 -7.64
C PRO A 426 -23.04 8.44 -8.04
N GLU A 427 -23.64 9.59 -8.40
CA GLU A 427 -25.06 9.68 -8.77
C GLU A 427 -25.40 9.08 -10.16
N THR A 428 -24.40 8.64 -10.91
CA THR A 428 -24.47 8.50 -12.37
C THR A 428 -25.04 7.18 -12.88
N THR A 429 -26.07 7.31 -13.73
CA THR A 429 -26.57 6.27 -14.64
C THR A 429 -25.62 6.00 -15.81
N VAL A 430 -24.76 6.96 -16.17
CA VAL A 430 -23.68 6.81 -17.16
C VAL A 430 -22.58 5.89 -16.60
N LYS A 431 -22.07 4.98 -17.43
CA LYS A 431 -20.99 4.05 -17.02
C LYS A 431 -19.73 4.82 -16.64
N LEU A 432 -19.02 4.37 -15.61
CA LEU A 432 -17.82 5.05 -15.12
C LEU A 432 -16.69 5.10 -16.18
N PHE A 433 -16.61 4.12 -17.09
CA PHE A 433 -15.69 4.20 -18.23
C PHE A 433 -16.06 5.31 -19.22
N ASP A 434 -17.35 5.47 -19.52
CA ASP A 434 -17.83 6.52 -20.44
C ASP A 434 -17.70 7.90 -19.79
N LEU A 435 -17.79 8.01 -18.47
CA LEU A 435 -17.45 9.23 -17.72
C LEU A 435 -15.95 9.54 -17.77
N LEU A 436 -15.08 8.55 -17.54
CA LEU A 436 -13.63 8.73 -17.69
C LEU A 436 -13.25 9.15 -19.13
N LEU A 437 -13.88 8.56 -20.15
CA LEU A 437 -13.69 8.97 -21.54
C LEU A 437 -14.31 10.33 -21.87
N ALA A 438 -15.49 10.67 -21.35
CA ALA A 438 -16.12 11.97 -21.59
C ALA A 438 -15.32 13.11 -20.94
N LYS A 439 -14.90 12.91 -19.68
CA LYS A 439 -13.95 13.79 -18.97
C LYS A 439 -12.67 14.00 -19.78
N VAL A 440 -12.20 12.97 -20.50
CA VAL A 440 -10.99 13.01 -21.34
C VAL A 440 -11.23 13.56 -22.76
N ARG A 441 -12.44 13.46 -23.33
CA ARG A 441 -12.75 13.87 -24.71
C ARG A 441 -13.36 15.26 -24.85
N CYS A 442 -13.91 15.84 -23.78
CA CYS A 442 -14.63 17.11 -23.83
C CYS A 442 -13.69 18.33 -23.94
N ARG A 443 -12.72 18.26 -24.87
CA ARG A 443 -11.70 19.30 -25.10
C ARG A 443 -11.18 19.36 -26.54
N ASP A 444 -11.17 18.24 -27.25
CA ASP A 444 -10.91 18.21 -28.71
C ASP A 444 -11.93 19.08 -29.50
N CYS A 445 -13.08 19.40 -28.89
CA CYS A 445 -14.12 20.25 -29.47
C CYS A 445 -14.00 21.75 -29.14
N GLU A 446 -13.01 22.24 -28.36
CA GLU A 446 -12.87 23.68 -28.07
C GLU A 446 -12.48 24.54 -29.30
N ASN A 447 -12.26 23.91 -30.48
CA ASN A 447 -12.06 24.58 -31.77
C ASN A 447 -13.25 24.49 -32.75
N CYS A 448 -14.35 23.79 -32.42
CA CYS A 448 -15.54 23.74 -33.28
C CYS A 448 -16.48 24.93 -32.97
N ASN A 449 -16.07 26.14 -33.37
CA ASN A 449 -16.89 27.35 -33.23
C ASN A 449 -16.71 28.33 -34.40
N THR A 450 -16.77 27.81 -35.62
CA THR A 450 -16.95 28.55 -36.88
C THR A 450 -17.84 27.74 -37.81
N ASP A 451 -18.91 28.38 -38.29
CA ASP A 451 -19.91 27.95 -39.29
C ASP A 451 -20.73 26.67 -38.98
#